data_AF-G4TDH0-F1
#
_entry.id   AF-G4TDH0-F1
#
_cell.length_a   1.000
_cell.length_b   1.000
_cell.length_c   1.000
_cell.angle_alpha   90.00
_cell.angle_beta   90.00
_cell.angle_gamma   90.00
#
_symmetry.space_group_name_H-M   'P 1'
#
loop_
_entity.id
_entity.type
_entity.pdbx_description
1 polymer ?
#
loop_
_entity_poly.entity_id
_entity_poly.type
_entity_poly.pdbx_seq_one_letter_code
_entity_poly.pdbx_strand_id
1 'polypeptide(L)'
;MQILILSFALTWVQTVFATASNRPLDDCISQCRTRFPSGLNMDNNRGSGATHTIMVAPEGVGLRFVPFSLNVPVGDTVRYIWTTPANHTVTLSSALAPCNKSGIADQRNFSSGVRNAKDGQQTFDVVVQTDKPQFFYCSVQQHCNKGMFGILNPPTFGSVSVASIYDTVPTLGAGNEFLSNEISSSKVSQWGADISLDGISPEYHQAVAENVLFTRAAMHASVGQVERREEGAEDAKLRLFSRLTSILSRGGLEDSVH
;
A
#
# COMPACT_ATOMS: atom_id res chain seq x y z
N MET A 1 -37.67 46.57 17.56
CA MET A 1 -36.64 46.30 18.59
C MET A 1 -37.11 45.09 19.39
N GLN A 2 -36.44 43.95 19.55
CA GLN A 2 -35.11 43.43 19.20
C GLN A 2 -35.13 41.94 19.67
N ILE A 3 -35.24 40.94 18.80
CA ILE A 3 -34.19 40.02 18.31
C ILE A 3 -33.27 39.40 19.39
N LEU A 4 -33.42 38.06 19.53
CA LEU A 4 -32.48 36.97 19.88
C LEU A 4 -31.53 37.04 21.11
N ILE A 5 -31.59 35.99 21.95
CA ILE A 5 -30.42 35.24 22.49
C ILE A 5 -30.85 33.77 22.66
N LEU A 6 -30.65 32.90 21.67
CA LEU A 6 -29.49 32.01 21.42
C LEU A 6 -29.18 30.95 22.49
N SER A 7 -29.54 29.72 22.11
CA SER A 7 -28.95 28.43 22.40
C SER A 7 -27.41 28.44 22.53
N PHE A 8 -26.89 28.14 23.72
CA PHE A 8 -25.45 28.01 23.99
C PHE A 8 -25.08 26.73 24.77
N ALA A 9 -25.88 25.66 24.67
CA ALA A 9 -25.63 24.45 25.48
C ALA A 9 -25.24 23.18 24.70
N LEU A 10 -25.21 23.18 23.35
CA LEU A 10 -25.00 21.94 22.58
C LEU A 10 -23.64 21.76 21.87
N THR A 11 -22.70 22.70 21.98
CA THR A 11 -21.48 22.66 21.14
C THR A 11 -20.23 22.09 21.81
N TRP A 12 -20.29 21.62 23.06
CA TRP A 12 -19.08 21.15 23.78
C TRP A 12 -18.89 19.63 23.84
N VAL A 13 -19.82 18.82 23.29
CA VAL A 13 -19.69 17.35 23.29
C VAL A 13 -19.17 16.79 21.96
N GLN A 14 -19.08 17.59 20.90
CA GLN A 14 -18.60 17.13 19.58
C GLN A 14 -17.09 17.30 19.33
N THR A 15 -16.30 17.78 20.29
CA THR A 15 -14.88 18.13 20.05
C THR A 15 -13.86 17.12 20.57
N VAL A 16 -14.23 15.84 20.76
CA VAL A 16 -13.27 14.81 21.22
C VAL A 16 -13.10 13.62 20.25
N PHE A 17 -13.82 13.56 19.12
CA PHE A 17 -13.70 12.43 18.17
C PHE A 17 -13.19 12.80 16.76
N ALA A 18 -12.54 13.93 16.58
CA ALA A 18 -12.04 14.32 15.26
C ALA A 18 -10.65 14.96 15.31
N THR A 19 -9.57 14.19 15.53
CA THR A 19 -8.20 14.50 15.04
C THR A 19 -7.23 13.30 15.19
N ALA A 20 -7.56 12.13 14.67
CA ALA A 20 -6.55 11.22 14.14
C ALA A 20 -6.69 11.22 12.61
N SER A 21 -6.53 12.42 12.02
CA SER A 21 -6.71 12.65 10.59
C SER A 21 -5.73 11.80 9.79
N ASN A 22 -6.20 11.20 8.70
CA ASN A 22 -5.48 10.42 7.67
C ASN A 22 -4.26 11.12 7.00
N ARG A 23 -3.70 12.20 7.59
CA ARG A 23 -2.55 12.96 7.07
C ARG A 23 -1.35 12.10 6.66
N PRO A 24 -0.91 11.07 7.44
CA PRO A 24 0.20 10.23 7.02
C PRO A 24 -0.09 9.42 5.75
N LEU A 25 -1.35 9.02 5.53
CA LEU A 25 -1.80 8.29 4.34
C LEU A 25 -1.89 9.25 3.13
N ASP A 26 -2.40 10.46 3.33
CA ASP A 26 -2.52 11.47 2.28
C ASP A 26 -1.12 11.95 1.80
N ASP A 27 -0.18 12.17 2.72
CA ASP A 27 1.20 12.53 2.40
C ASP A 27 1.92 11.38 1.67
N CYS A 28 1.70 10.14 2.12
CA CYS A 28 2.19 8.94 1.46
C CYS A 28 1.67 8.87 0.01
N ILE A 29 0.38 9.09 -0.21
CA ILE A 29 -0.23 8.97 -1.54
C ILE A 29 0.16 10.14 -2.44
N SER A 30 0.31 11.35 -1.90
CA SER A 30 0.85 12.50 -2.65
C SER A 30 2.26 12.22 -3.18
N GLN A 31 3.13 11.59 -2.37
CA GLN A 31 4.46 11.16 -2.80
C GLN A 31 4.38 10.06 -3.88
N CYS A 32 3.45 9.12 -3.75
CA CYS A 32 3.30 8.02 -4.71
C CYS A 32 2.76 8.49 -6.07
N ARG A 33 1.80 9.43 -6.08
CA ARG A 33 1.18 9.97 -7.30
C ARG A 33 2.12 10.83 -8.13
N THR A 34 3.12 11.45 -7.50
CA THR A 34 4.06 12.36 -8.16
C THR A 34 5.31 11.65 -8.69
N ARG A 35 5.59 10.42 -8.25
CA ARG A 35 6.85 9.70 -8.52
C ARG A 35 6.72 8.37 -9.29
N PHE A 36 5.52 8.00 -9.73
CA PHE A 36 5.29 6.92 -10.70
C PHE A 36 4.51 7.47 -11.91
N PRO A 37 4.83 7.07 -13.16
CA PRO A 37 5.43 5.80 -13.57
C PRO A 37 6.77 5.96 -14.33
N SER A 38 7.39 4.82 -14.66
CA SER A 38 8.50 4.65 -15.61
C SER A 38 9.82 5.34 -15.29
N GLY A 39 10.77 4.53 -14.79
CA GLY A 39 12.19 4.79 -14.85
C GLY A 39 12.67 6.02 -14.09
N LEU A 40 12.96 5.86 -12.79
CA LEU A 40 14.15 6.56 -12.30
C LEU A 40 15.30 6.08 -13.19
N ASN A 41 15.88 7.00 -13.96
CA ASN A 41 17.13 6.73 -14.64
C ASN A 41 18.13 6.34 -13.53
N MET A 42 18.43 5.04 -13.43
CA MET A 42 19.26 4.46 -12.38
C MET A 42 20.74 4.85 -12.53
N ASP A 43 21.07 5.60 -13.57
CA ASP A 43 22.40 6.13 -13.82
C ASP A 43 22.65 7.32 -12.86
N ASN A 44 23.16 6.98 -11.66
CA ASN A 44 23.51 7.87 -10.52
C ASN A 44 22.46 7.99 -9.40
N ASN A 45 21.94 6.85 -8.94
CA ASN A 45 20.90 6.72 -7.91
C ASN A 45 21.32 7.11 -6.46
N ARG A 46 21.90 8.29 -6.26
CA ARG A 46 22.12 8.87 -4.92
C ARG A 46 20.98 9.82 -4.57
N GLY A 47 20.27 9.50 -3.51
CA GLY A 47 19.21 10.30 -2.92
C GLY A 47 19.72 11.58 -2.28
N SER A 48 18.80 12.52 -2.06
CA SER A 48 19.07 13.78 -1.37
C SER A 48 18.96 13.65 0.16
N GLY A 49 18.70 12.45 0.68
CA GLY A 49 18.34 12.21 2.07
C GLY A 49 16.85 12.42 2.34
N ALA A 50 16.02 12.36 1.30
CA ALA A 50 14.58 12.53 1.43
C ALA A 50 13.96 11.36 2.20
N THR A 51 12.85 11.62 2.90
CA THR A 51 12.02 10.56 3.51
C THR A 51 10.85 10.24 2.59
N HIS A 52 10.64 8.95 2.35
CA HIS A 52 9.48 8.38 1.68
C HIS A 52 8.67 7.55 2.67
N THR A 53 7.34 7.54 2.55
CA THR A 53 6.48 6.89 3.55
C THR A 53 5.84 5.61 3.01
N ILE A 54 5.73 4.59 3.87
CA ILE A 54 4.90 3.40 3.66
C ILE A 54 4.01 3.21 4.88
N MET A 55 2.70 3.17 4.67
CA MET A 55 1.73 2.86 5.72
C MET A 55 1.66 1.36 5.95
N VAL A 56 1.65 0.94 7.20
CA VAL A 56 1.59 -0.46 7.61
C VAL A 56 0.17 -0.78 8.07
N ALA A 57 -0.54 -1.60 7.27
CA ALA A 57 -1.93 -1.99 7.48
C ALA A 57 -2.85 -0.81 7.86
N PRO A 58 -2.93 0.24 7.01
CA PRO A 58 -3.83 1.36 7.26
C PRO A 58 -5.28 0.87 7.29
N GLU A 59 -6.09 1.54 8.11
CA GLU A 59 -7.49 1.18 8.34
C GLU A 59 -8.28 1.06 7.03
N GLY A 60 -9.09 0.01 6.92
CA GLY A 60 -9.93 -0.26 5.76
C GLY A 60 -9.23 -0.82 4.52
N VAL A 61 -7.88 -0.91 4.49
CA VAL A 61 -7.12 -1.44 3.34
C VAL A 61 -6.72 -2.91 3.53
N GLY A 62 -6.85 -3.43 4.75
CA GLY A 62 -6.56 -4.82 5.08
C GLY A 62 -5.07 -5.08 5.35
N LEU A 63 -4.63 -6.33 5.13
CA LEU A 63 -3.27 -6.79 5.40
C LEU A 63 -2.31 -6.37 4.27
N ARG A 64 -2.09 -5.07 4.12
CA ARG A 64 -1.31 -4.47 3.04
C ARG A 64 -0.32 -3.42 3.54
N PHE A 65 0.78 -3.27 2.82
CA PHE A 65 1.61 -2.07 2.87
C PHE A 65 1.11 -1.08 1.81
N VAL A 66 1.07 0.21 2.12
CA VAL A 66 0.57 1.24 1.19
C VAL A 66 1.58 2.39 1.05
N PRO A 67 2.17 2.59 -0.14
CA PRO A 67 2.13 1.65 -1.27
C PRO A 67 2.85 0.35 -0.89
N PHE A 68 2.52 -0.74 -1.56
CA PHE A 68 3.29 -1.98 -1.37
C PHE A 68 4.63 -1.91 -2.12
N SER A 69 4.74 -1.08 -3.16
CA SER A 69 5.93 -0.95 -4.00
C SER A 69 6.39 0.50 -4.11
N LEU A 70 7.70 0.74 -4.06
CA LEU A 70 8.27 2.08 -4.05
C LEU A 70 9.66 2.10 -4.71
N ASN A 71 9.88 3.00 -5.66
CA ASN A 71 11.22 3.30 -6.19
C ASN A 71 11.88 4.38 -5.31
N VAL A 72 13.02 4.05 -4.70
CA VAL A 72 13.71 4.89 -3.71
C VAL A 72 15.22 4.92 -3.99
N PRO A 73 15.82 6.11 -4.11
CA PRO A 73 17.26 6.26 -4.27
C PRO A 73 18.09 5.81 -3.07
N VAL A 74 19.34 5.42 -3.33
CA VAL A 74 20.32 5.08 -2.28
C VAL A 74 20.65 6.32 -1.46
N GLY A 75 20.53 6.25 -0.14
CA GLY A 75 20.76 7.35 0.79
C GLY A 75 19.47 8.05 1.24
N ASP A 76 18.35 7.84 0.56
CA ASP A 76 17.04 8.26 1.06
C ASP A 76 16.55 7.29 2.17
N THR A 77 15.53 7.71 2.91
CA THR A 77 14.94 6.94 4.02
C THR A 77 13.52 6.50 3.68
N VAL A 78 13.20 5.23 3.93
CA VAL A 78 11.81 4.74 3.97
C VAL A 78 11.34 4.73 5.40
N ARG A 79 10.30 5.50 5.70
CA ARG A 79 9.60 5.55 6.98
C ARG A 79 8.33 4.72 6.92
N TYR A 80 8.32 3.64 7.69
CA TYR A 80 7.14 2.80 7.88
C TYR A 80 6.31 3.36 9.03
N ILE A 81 5.01 3.53 8.84
CA ILE A 81 4.11 4.14 9.83
C ILE A 81 2.96 3.19 10.17
N TRP A 82 2.78 2.89 11.46
CA TRP A 82 1.63 2.16 11.98
C TRP A 82 0.65 3.14 12.61
N THR A 83 -0.60 3.08 12.18
CA THR A 83 -1.70 3.88 12.74
C THR A 83 -2.83 3.04 13.33
N THR A 84 -2.77 1.71 13.20
CA THR A 84 -3.82 0.80 13.67
C THR A 84 -3.37 -0.01 14.91
N PRO A 85 -4.30 -0.35 15.83
CA PRO A 85 -3.99 -1.08 17.06
C PRO A 85 -3.80 -2.60 16.80
N ALA A 86 -3.09 -2.96 15.73
CA ALA A 86 -2.85 -4.34 15.31
C ALA A 86 -1.36 -4.64 15.22
N ASN A 87 -0.99 -5.90 15.48
CA ASN A 87 0.40 -6.35 15.45
C ASN A 87 0.87 -6.56 14.02
N HIS A 88 1.88 -5.80 13.60
CA HIS A 88 2.54 -5.98 12.31
C HIS A 88 4.05 -5.79 12.44
N THR A 89 4.80 -6.29 11.46
CA THR A 89 6.25 -6.07 11.33
C THR A 89 6.58 -5.57 9.93
N VAL A 90 7.78 -5.04 9.78
CA VAL A 90 8.47 -4.84 8.51
C VAL A 90 9.81 -5.56 8.64
N THR A 91 9.95 -6.68 7.93
CA THR A 91 11.16 -7.51 7.96
C THR A 91 11.65 -7.74 6.54
N LEU A 92 12.94 -7.56 6.29
CA LEU A 92 13.54 -7.82 4.98
C LEU A 92 13.36 -9.30 4.56
N SER A 93 12.97 -9.50 3.31
CA SER A 93 12.83 -10.78 2.62
C SER A 93 13.51 -10.75 1.25
N SER A 94 13.19 -11.70 0.37
CA SER A 94 13.81 -11.81 -0.96
C SER A 94 12.77 -12.07 -2.05
N ALA A 95 13.11 -11.83 -3.31
CA ALA A 95 12.21 -12.08 -4.45
C ALA A 95 11.81 -13.56 -4.60
N LEU A 96 12.69 -14.48 -4.19
CA LEU A 96 12.46 -15.93 -4.25
C LEU A 96 11.69 -16.45 -3.02
N ALA A 97 11.73 -15.72 -1.91
CA ALA A 97 10.96 -16.05 -0.72
C ALA A 97 10.42 -14.77 -0.05
N PRO A 98 9.42 -14.10 -0.65
CA PRO A 98 8.87 -12.84 -0.14
C PRO A 98 8.33 -12.93 1.28
N CYS A 99 7.88 -14.11 1.72
CA CYS A 99 7.34 -14.35 3.07
C CYS A 99 8.34 -14.96 4.07
N ASN A 100 9.63 -14.98 3.74
CA ASN A 100 10.67 -15.51 4.62
C ASN A 100 11.73 -14.45 4.85
N LYS A 101 12.26 -14.41 6.07
CA LYS A 101 13.36 -13.50 6.40
C LYS A 101 14.57 -13.79 5.50
N SER A 102 15.09 -12.73 4.88
CA SER A 102 16.34 -12.80 4.12
C SER A 102 17.53 -12.87 5.08
N GLY A 103 18.49 -13.75 4.76
CA GLY A 103 19.82 -13.79 5.39
C GLY A 103 20.90 -13.10 4.56
N ILE A 104 20.54 -12.47 3.43
CA ILE A 104 21.51 -11.97 2.45
C ILE A 104 22.21 -10.72 3.01
N ALA A 105 23.49 -10.86 3.35
CA ALA A 105 24.31 -9.82 3.96
C ALA A 105 24.36 -8.52 3.12
N ASP A 106 24.37 -8.65 1.79
CA ASP A 106 24.46 -7.55 0.83
C ASP A 106 23.20 -6.66 0.80
N GLN A 107 22.06 -7.17 1.27
CA GLN A 107 20.82 -6.41 1.36
C GLN A 107 20.63 -5.70 2.70
N ARG A 108 21.61 -5.81 3.62
CA ARG A 108 21.67 -5.11 4.91
C ARG A 108 20.35 -5.27 5.68
N ASN A 109 20.19 -6.45 6.27
CA ASN A 109 19.03 -6.90 7.03
C ASN A 109 18.39 -5.82 7.92
N PHE A 110 17.08 -5.61 7.77
CA PHE A 110 16.27 -4.84 8.70
C PHE A 110 15.09 -5.66 9.23
N SER A 111 14.69 -5.39 10.48
CA SER A 111 13.46 -5.88 11.06
C SER A 111 12.97 -4.88 12.10
N SER A 112 11.73 -4.42 11.97
CA SER A 112 11.12 -3.50 12.92
C SER A 112 10.86 -4.15 14.29
N GLY A 113 10.82 -5.49 14.35
CA GLY A 113 10.10 -6.19 15.41
C GLY A 113 8.59 -5.91 15.34
N VAL A 114 7.82 -6.47 16.27
CA VAL A 114 6.38 -6.21 16.35
C VAL A 114 6.15 -4.75 16.76
N ARG A 115 5.27 -4.08 16.03
CA ARG A 115 4.73 -2.76 16.34
C ARG A 115 3.21 -2.83 16.36
N ASN A 116 2.61 -2.04 17.24
CA ASN A 116 1.18 -1.92 17.43
C ASN A 116 0.87 -0.48 17.84
N ALA A 117 -0.06 0.20 17.16
CA ALA A 117 -0.35 1.60 17.41
C ALA A 117 -1.48 1.83 18.44
N LYS A 118 -1.73 0.87 19.33
CA LYS A 118 -2.76 0.98 20.40
C LYS A 118 -2.57 2.20 21.30
N ASP A 119 -1.32 2.54 21.61
CA ASP A 119 -0.96 3.66 22.49
C ASP A 119 -0.42 4.86 21.70
N GLY A 120 -0.68 4.90 20.38
CA GLY A 120 -0.26 5.97 19.49
C GLY A 120 0.59 5.49 18.31
N GLN A 121 0.73 6.36 17.31
CA GLN A 121 1.45 6.09 16.06
C GLN A 121 2.87 5.56 16.33
N GLN A 122 3.23 4.48 15.63
CA GLN A 122 4.60 3.94 15.67
C GLN A 122 5.30 4.18 14.34
N THR A 123 6.63 4.31 14.37
CA THR A 123 7.44 4.46 13.16
C THR A 123 8.65 3.54 13.17
N PHE A 124 9.16 3.23 11.99
CA PHE A 124 10.41 2.51 11.78
C PHE A 124 11.06 3.01 10.51
N ASP A 125 12.34 3.38 10.59
CA ASP A 125 13.05 4.00 9.48
C ASP A 125 14.14 3.08 8.94
N VAL A 126 14.21 2.99 7.62
CA VAL A 126 15.22 2.24 6.89
C VAL A 126 15.90 3.18 5.91
N VAL A 127 17.19 3.42 6.09
CA VAL A 127 18.02 4.10 5.10
C VAL A 127 18.28 3.12 3.95
N VAL A 128 17.94 3.52 2.73
CA VAL A 128 18.14 2.72 1.52
C VAL A 128 19.63 2.70 1.20
N GLN A 129 20.19 1.49 1.11
CA GLN A 129 21.63 1.28 0.92
C GLN A 129 21.96 0.67 -0.44
N THR A 130 20.95 0.28 -1.21
CA THR A 130 21.10 -0.35 -2.52
C THR A 130 19.94 0.03 -3.43
N ASP A 131 20.23 0.10 -4.73
CA ASP A 131 19.23 0.30 -5.79
C ASP A 131 18.65 -1.02 -6.31
N LYS A 132 19.14 -2.16 -5.81
CA LYS A 132 18.64 -3.48 -6.18
C LYS A 132 17.26 -3.72 -5.57
N PRO A 133 16.42 -4.56 -6.22
CA PRO A 133 15.14 -4.95 -5.65
C PRO A 133 15.29 -5.55 -4.26
N GLN A 134 14.54 -5.01 -3.29
CA GLN A 134 14.45 -5.54 -1.93
C GLN A 134 13.00 -5.86 -1.62
N PHE A 135 12.76 -7.04 -1.06
CA PHE A 135 11.43 -7.43 -0.60
C PHE A 135 11.36 -7.27 0.92
N PHE A 136 10.17 -7.00 1.43
CA PHE A 136 9.92 -6.99 2.86
C PHE A 136 8.52 -7.52 3.17
N TYR A 137 8.31 -8.02 4.39
CA TYR A 137 7.05 -8.64 4.76
C TYR A 137 6.70 -8.46 6.23
N CYS A 138 5.42 -8.72 6.52
CA CYS A 138 4.92 -8.88 7.87
C CYS A 138 5.06 -10.34 8.31
N SER A 139 5.86 -10.59 9.36
CA SER A 139 6.15 -11.92 9.90
C SER A 139 5.12 -12.39 10.94
N VAL A 140 4.01 -11.67 11.11
CA VAL A 140 2.95 -12.06 12.03
C VAL A 140 2.08 -13.12 11.37
N GLN A 141 2.16 -14.35 11.88
CA GLN A 141 1.33 -15.50 11.48
C GLN A 141 1.22 -15.64 9.95
N GLN A 142 0.00 -15.54 9.41
CA GLN A 142 -0.33 -15.71 8.00
C GLN A 142 -0.48 -14.37 7.26
N HIS A 143 -0.03 -13.24 7.85
CA HIS A 143 -0.23 -11.92 7.24
C HIS A 143 0.42 -11.82 5.85
N CYS A 144 1.65 -12.32 5.68
CA CYS A 144 2.32 -12.30 4.39
C CYS A 144 1.62 -13.18 3.33
N ASN A 145 1.15 -14.36 3.72
CA ASN A 145 0.42 -15.26 2.81
C ASN A 145 -0.94 -14.69 2.38
N LYS A 146 -1.47 -13.72 3.13
CA LYS A 146 -2.63 -12.90 2.76
C LYS A 146 -2.23 -11.63 1.98
N GLY A 147 -0.98 -11.57 1.54
CA GLY A 147 -0.42 -10.54 0.68
C GLY A 147 0.22 -9.35 1.39
N MET A 148 0.54 -9.45 2.68
CA MET A 148 1.23 -8.41 3.43
C MET A 148 2.75 -8.46 3.23
N PHE A 149 3.18 -8.12 2.02
CA PHE A 149 4.56 -7.92 1.63
C PHE A 149 4.69 -6.69 0.72
N GLY A 150 5.91 -6.21 0.52
CA GLY A 150 6.20 -5.08 -0.33
C GLY A 150 7.58 -5.17 -0.98
N ILE A 151 7.83 -4.24 -1.90
CA ILE A 151 8.99 -4.21 -2.78
C ILE A 151 9.57 -2.80 -2.80
N LEU A 152 10.85 -2.66 -2.48
CA LEU A 152 11.62 -1.45 -2.79
C LEU A 152 12.38 -1.69 -4.08
N ASN A 153 12.39 -0.69 -4.97
CA ASN A 153 13.08 -0.73 -6.25
C ASN A 153 12.72 -1.96 -7.09
N PRO A 154 11.42 -2.18 -7.41
CA PRO A 154 10.99 -3.34 -8.18
C PRO A 154 11.70 -3.42 -9.54
N PRO A 155 11.87 -4.63 -10.12
CA PRO A 155 12.33 -4.78 -11.48
C PRO A 155 11.42 -4.02 -12.47
N THR A 156 12.01 -3.30 -13.42
CA THR A 156 11.29 -2.53 -14.45
C THR A 156 11.43 -3.10 -15.85
N PHE A 157 12.16 -4.21 -16.00
CA PHE A 157 12.40 -4.85 -17.30
C PHE A 157 12.23 -6.35 -17.16
N GLY A 158 11.55 -6.94 -18.14
CA GLY A 158 11.30 -8.38 -18.18
C GLY A 158 10.22 -8.75 -19.18
N SER A 159 10.02 -10.05 -19.36
CA SER A 159 8.99 -10.58 -20.27
C SER A 159 7.61 -10.69 -19.64
N VAL A 160 7.54 -10.74 -18.30
CA VAL A 160 6.29 -10.78 -17.54
C VAL A 160 6.12 -9.48 -16.74
N SER A 161 4.95 -8.87 -16.87
CA SER A 161 4.56 -7.65 -16.14
C SER A 161 3.25 -7.85 -15.38
N VAL A 162 2.98 -6.99 -14.40
CA VAL A 162 1.67 -6.98 -13.70
C VAL A 162 0.52 -6.86 -14.69
N ALA A 163 0.63 -6.02 -15.72
CA ALA A 163 -0.38 -5.91 -16.76
C ALA A 163 -0.68 -7.26 -17.44
N SER A 164 0.37 -8.02 -17.80
CA SER A 164 0.18 -9.35 -18.42
C SER A 164 -0.49 -10.38 -17.49
N ILE A 165 -0.35 -10.21 -16.17
CA ILE A 165 -1.05 -11.08 -15.20
C ILE A 165 -2.56 -10.77 -15.19
N TYR A 166 -2.98 -9.53 -15.38
CA TYR A 166 -4.40 -9.18 -15.47
C TYR A 166 -5.10 -9.81 -16.67
N ASP A 167 -4.38 -10.00 -17.78
CA ASP A 167 -4.91 -10.63 -18.99
C ASP A 167 -5.05 -12.16 -18.85
N THR A 168 -4.27 -12.76 -17.95
CA THR A 168 -4.19 -14.24 -17.80
C THR A 168 -4.94 -14.77 -16.58
N VAL A 169 -5.23 -13.92 -15.59
CA VAL A 169 -5.96 -14.30 -14.37
C VAL A 169 -7.33 -13.58 -14.34
N PRO A 170 -8.44 -14.27 -14.63
CA PRO A 170 -9.74 -13.63 -14.82
C PRO A 170 -10.22 -12.75 -13.65
N THR A 171 -9.99 -13.17 -12.40
CA THR A 171 -10.36 -12.37 -11.23
C THR A 171 -9.57 -11.09 -11.11
N LEU A 172 -8.29 -11.11 -11.48
CA LEU A 172 -7.47 -9.91 -11.51
C LEU A 172 -7.83 -8.99 -12.66
N GLY A 173 -8.15 -9.54 -13.84
CA GLY A 173 -8.72 -8.79 -14.95
C GLY A 173 -10.00 -8.06 -14.55
N ALA A 174 -10.94 -8.76 -13.91
CA ALA A 174 -12.18 -8.18 -13.39
C ALA A 174 -11.92 -7.11 -12.31
N GLY A 175 -10.96 -7.34 -11.41
CA GLY A 175 -10.56 -6.35 -10.41
C GLY A 175 -9.94 -5.09 -11.02
N ASN A 176 -9.12 -5.25 -12.06
CA ASN A 176 -8.53 -4.17 -12.83
C ASN A 176 -9.58 -3.36 -13.59
N GLU A 177 -10.56 -4.01 -14.22
CA GLU A 177 -11.68 -3.35 -14.89
C GLU A 177 -12.55 -2.57 -13.89
N PHE A 178 -12.91 -3.19 -12.76
CA PHE A 178 -13.67 -2.53 -11.70
C PHE A 178 -12.98 -1.24 -11.23
N LEU A 179 -11.69 -1.29 -10.90
CA LEU A 179 -10.95 -0.09 -10.49
C LEU A 179 -10.78 0.92 -11.62
N SER A 180 -10.66 0.48 -12.88
CA SER A 180 -10.59 1.41 -14.01
C SER A 180 -11.87 2.22 -14.19
N ASN A 181 -13.03 1.65 -13.81
CA ASN A 181 -14.31 2.34 -13.84
C ASN A 181 -14.51 3.28 -12.64
N GLU A 182 -13.96 2.96 -11.48
CA GLU A 182 -14.05 3.80 -10.27
C GLU A 182 -13.01 4.95 -10.27
N ILE A 183 -11.83 4.72 -10.84
CA ILE A 183 -10.68 5.64 -10.76
C ILE A 183 -10.60 6.52 -12.02
N SER A 184 -11.03 7.78 -11.90
CA SER A 184 -10.97 8.76 -13.00
C SER A 184 -9.55 9.20 -13.37
N SER A 185 -8.57 9.05 -12.48
CA SER A 185 -7.18 9.43 -12.73
C SER A 185 -6.42 8.32 -13.46
N SER A 186 -6.07 8.54 -14.72
CA SER A 186 -5.26 7.61 -15.52
C SER A 186 -3.93 7.23 -14.86
N LYS A 187 -3.28 8.18 -14.17
CA LYS A 187 -2.04 7.93 -13.41
C LYS A 187 -2.24 6.92 -12.28
N VAL A 188 -3.36 7.01 -11.56
CA VAL A 188 -3.68 6.10 -10.46
C VAL A 188 -4.18 4.76 -11.00
N SER A 189 -5.05 4.77 -12.01
CA SER A 189 -5.59 3.53 -12.58
C SER A 189 -4.52 2.68 -13.28
N GLN A 190 -3.45 3.28 -13.80
CA GLN A 190 -2.33 2.57 -14.45
C GLN A 190 -1.15 2.30 -13.51
N TRP A 191 -1.17 2.79 -12.26
CA TRP A 191 -0.04 2.68 -11.35
C TRP A 191 0.43 1.22 -11.19
N GLY A 192 1.74 0.98 -11.32
CA GLY A 192 2.35 -0.34 -11.12
C GLY A 192 2.00 -1.40 -12.17
N ALA A 193 1.35 -1.05 -13.27
CA ALA A 193 1.08 -1.98 -14.38
C ALA A 193 2.37 -2.46 -15.08
N ASP A 194 3.42 -1.63 -15.05
CA ASP A 194 4.73 -1.84 -15.65
C ASP A 194 5.74 -2.55 -14.74
N ILE A 195 5.36 -2.86 -13.48
CA ILE A 195 6.20 -3.66 -12.58
C ILE A 195 6.45 -5.00 -13.26
N SER A 196 7.73 -5.30 -13.50
CA SER A 196 8.14 -6.59 -14.02
C SER A 196 8.16 -7.62 -12.90
N LEU A 197 7.76 -8.83 -13.25
CA LEU A 197 7.72 -9.99 -12.36
C LEU A 197 8.89 -10.94 -12.60
N ASP A 198 9.80 -10.59 -13.52
CA ASP A 198 11.00 -11.35 -13.77
C ASP A 198 11.89 -11.37 -12.51
N GLY A 199 12.34 -12.57 -12.13
CA GLY A 199 13.11 -12.80 -10.90
C GLY A 199 12.26 -12.90 -9.62
N ILE A 200 10.94 -12.71 -9.70
CA ILE A 200 9.99 -13.06 -8.64
C ILE A 200 9.52 -14.49 -8.90
N SER A 201 9.44 -15.32 -7.86
CA SER A 201 8.97 -16.69 -8.04
C SER A 201 7.51 -16.70 -8.57
N PRO A 202 7.18 -17.52 -9.58
CA PRO A 202 5.88 -17.47 -10.26
C PRO A 202 4.66 -17.57 -9.35
N GLU A 203 4.76 -18.30 -8.24
CA GLU A 203 3.69 -18.45 -7.26
C GLU A 203 3.29 -17.13 -6.56
N TYR A 204 4.13 -16.09 -6.62
CA TYR A 204 3.83 -14.77 -6.06
C TYR A 204 3.34 -13.76 -7.10
N HIS A 205 3.33 -14.10 -8.39
CA HIS A 205 2.94 -13.16 -9.46
C HIS A 205 1.52 -12.62 -9.28
N GLN A 206 0.57 -13.51 -8.97
CA GLN A 206 -0.81 -13.12 -8.66
C GLN A 206 -0.87 -12.19 -7.44
N ALA A 207 -0.14 -12.53 -6.37
CA ALA A 207 -0.16 -11.73 -5.14
C ALA A 207 0.47 -10.33 -5.33
N VAL A 208 1.47 -10.19 -6.21
CA VAL A 208 2.02 -8.88 -6.60
C VAL A 208 0.96 -8.06 -7.36
N ALA A 209 0.29 -8.67 -8.33
CA ALA A 209 -0.76 -8.04 -9.13
C ALA A 209 -1.96 -7.62 -8.26
N GLU A 210 -2.37 -8.44 -7.28
CA GLU A 210 -3.38 -8.06 -6.29
C GLU A 210 -2.95 -6.84 -5.46
N ASN A 211 -1.71 -6.84 -4.97
CA ASN A 211 -1.18 -5.71 -4.19
C ASN A 211 -1.16 -4.40 -5.01
N VAL A 212 -0.95 -4.48 -6.32
CA VAL A 212 -1.09 -3.32 -7.22
C VAL A 212 -2.53 -2.80 -7.19
N LEU A 213 -3.54 -3.66 -7.39
CA LEU A 213 -4.95 -3.25 -7.33
C LEU A 213 -5.33 -2.62 -5.98
N PHE A 214 -4.92 -3.24 -4.86
CA PHE A 214 -5.18 -2.68 -3.52
C PHE A 214 -4.50 -1.33 -3.31
N THR A 215 -3.30 -1.14 -3.85
CA THR A 215 -2.61 0.14 -3.78
C THR A 215 -3.33 1.21 -4.60
N ARG A 216 -3.79 0.90 -5.81
CA ARG A 216 -4.61 1.82 -6.63
C ARG A 216 -5.89 2.22 -5.92
N ALA A 217 -6.59 1.26 -5.31
CA ALA A 217 -7.78 1.52 -4.50
C ALA A 217 -7.49 2.44 -3.31
N ALA A 218 -6.35 2.23 -2.61
CA ALA A 218 -5.94 3.09 -1.51
C ALA A 218 -5.63 4.52 -1.97
N MET A 219 -4.91 4.65 -3.09
CA MET A 219 -4.62 5.93 -3.72
C MET A 219 -5.91 6.67 -4.07
N HIS A 220 -6.87 6.01 -4.72
CA HIS A 220 -8.17 6.60 -5.03
C HIS A 220 -8.95 7.02 -3.79
N ALA A 221 -9.03 6.15 -2.77
CA ALA A 221 -9.79 6.42 -1.56
C ALA A 221 -9.25 7.62 -0.77
N SER A 222 -7.93 7.87 -0.81
CA SER A 222 -7.35 9.06 -0.15
C SER A 222 -7.65 10.37 -0.89
N VAL A 223 -7.74 10.37 -2.23
CA VAL A 223 -8.07 11.57 -3.00
C VAL A 223 -9.48 12.05 -2.67
N GLY A 224 -10.40 11.13 -2.41
CA GLY A 224 -11.78 11.45 -1.98
C GLY A 224 -11.89 12.00 -0.56
N GLN A 225 -10.91 11.75 0.32
CA GLN A 225 -10.90 12.23 1.70
C GLN A 225 -10.37 13.67 1.84
N VAL A 226 -9.55 14.12 0.90
CA VAL A 226 -9.11 15.52 0.83
C VAL A 226 -10.26 16.45 0.43
N GLU A 227 -11.22 15.97 -0.36
CA GLU A 227 -12.34 16.79 -0.87
C GLU A 227 -13.63 16.65 -0.06
N ARG A 228 -13.85 15.54 0.66
CA ARG A 228 -15.08 15.30 1.42
C ARG A 228 -14.81 14.87 2.86
N ARG A 229 -14.71 15.85 3.76
CA ARG A 229 -14.96 15.67 5.20
C ARG A 229 -16.46 15.50 5.50
N GLU A 230 -17.15 14.71 4.69
CA GLU A 230 -18.58 14.45 4.84
C GLU A 230 -18.82 13.05 5.40
N GLU A 231 -19.87 12.96 6.21
CA GLU A 231 -20.42 11.74 6.78
C GLU A 231 -20.78 10.76 5.63
N GLY A 232 -19.86 9.83 5.30
CA GLY A 232 -20.00 8.90 4.17
C GLY A 232 -18.70 8.54 3.43
N ALA A 233 -17.62 9.30 3.59
CA ALA A 233 -16.34 9.01 2.92
C ALA A 233 -15.68 7.68 3.38
N GLU A 234 -15.76 7.36 4.66
CA GLU A 234 -15.27 6.06 5.19
C GLU A 234 -16.14 4.89 4.71
N ASP A 235 -17.46 5.05 4.61
CA ASP A 235 -18.35 4.02 4.06
C ASP A 235 -18.06 3.76 2.57
N ALA A 236 -17.82 4.81 1.77
CA ALA A 236 -17.41 4.67 0.38
C ALA A 236 -16.08 3.92 0.23
N LYS A 237 -15.08 4.23 1.07
CA LYS A 237 -13.79 3.53 1.11
C LYS A 237 -13.98 2.06 1.46
N LEU A 238 -14.72 1.75 2.52
CA LEU A 238 -14.99 0.37 2.94
C LEU A 238 -15.72 -0.42 1.85
N ARG A 239 -16.70 0.20 1.16
CA ARG A 239 -17.40 -0.42 0.02
C ARG A 239 -16.46 -0.70 -1.15
N LEU A 240 -15.55 0.22 -1.50
CA LEU A 240 -14.57 0.03 -2.56
C LEU A 240 -13.68 -1.19 -2.28
N PHE A 241 -13.09 -1.25 -1.09
CA PHE A 241 -12.21 -2.36 -0.69
C PHE A 241 -12.96 -3.69 -0.53
N SER A 242 -14.17 -3.65 0.02
CA SER A 242 -15.03 -4.84 0.15
C SER A 242 -15.40 -5.41 -1.22
N ARG A 243 -15.78 -4.57 -2.17
CA ARG A 243 -16.09 -4.99 -3.54
C ARG A 243 -14.87 -5.55 -4.26
N LEU A 244 -13.72 -4.85 -4.21
CA LEU A 244 -12.48 -5.36 -4.79
C LEU A 244 -12.12 -6.73 -4.22
N THR A 245 -12.14 -6.88 -2.89
CA THR A 245 -11.86 -8.16 -2.22
C THR A 245 -12.83 -9.25 -2.67
N SER A 246 -14.13 -8.95 -2.78
CA SER A 246 -15.12 -9.91 -3.26
C SER A 246 -14.90 -10.32 -4.71
N ILE A 247 -14.40 -9.44 -5.59
CA ILE A 247 -14.09 -9.80 -6.97
C ILE A 247 -12.90 -10.76 -6.99
N LEU A 248 -11.85 -10.44 -6.24
CA LEU A 248 -10.62 -11.23 -6.17
C LEU A 248 -10.84 -12.62 -5.56
N SER A 249 -11.73 -12.76 -4.58
CA SER A 249 -12.00 -14.04 -3.91
C SER A 249 -12.89 -15.00 -4.70
N ARG A 250 -13.65 -14.52 -5.71
CA ARG A 250 -14.64 -15.34 -6.43
C ARG A 250 -14.04 -16.35 -7.42
N GLY A 251 -12.76 -16.26 -7.73
CA GLY A 251 -12.04 -17.26 -8.54
C GLY A 251 -11.42 -18.40 -7.75
N GLY A 252 -11.57 -18.42 -6.42
CA GLY A 252 -10.98 -19.44 -5.54
C GLY A 252 -11.89 -20.63 -5.21
N LEU A 253 -13.04 -20.79 -5.89
CA LEU A 253 -14.04 -21.82 -5.55
C LEU A 253 -14.37 -22.81 -6.68
N GLU A 254 -13.73 -22.73 -7.85
CA GLU A 254 -13.98 -23.70 -8.94
C GLU A 254 -12.88 -24.77 -9.11
N ASP A 255 -11.69 -24.61 -8.51
CA ASP A 255 -10.57 -25.54 -8.74
C ASP A 255 -10.20 -26.49 -7.57
N SER A 256 -11.10 -26.72 -6.61
CA SER A 256 -10.86 -27.68 -5.51
C SER A 256 -11.87 -28.82 -5.41
N VAL A 257 -12.50 -29.18 -6.52
CA VAL A 257 -13.15 -30.49 -6.67
C VAL A 257 -12.66 -31.09 -7.98
N HIS A 258 -11.61 -31.92 -7.93
CA HIS A 258 -11.42 -33.18 -8.65
C HIS A 258 -10.21 -33.91 -8.06
#